data_AF-A0A928K5U2-F1
#
_entry.id   AF-A0A928K5U2-F1
#
_cell.length_a   1.000
_cell.length_b   1.000
_cell.length_c   1.000
_cell.angle_alpha   90.00
_cell.angle_beta   90.00
_cell.angle_gamma   90.00
#
_symmetry.space_group_name_H-M   'P 1'
#
loop_
_entity.id
_entity.type
_entity.pdbx_description
1 polymer ?
#
loop_
_entity_poly.entity_id
_entity_poly.type
_entity_poly.pdbx_seq_one_letter_code
_entity_poly.pdbx_strand_id
1 'polypeptide(L)' 'MPKSFENGVSFYTEGTAKISIFFPENDVRCIWCPFCRSESELGRFWCRLTNHMVYNPNYAELPEFCPITLKKEE' A
#
# COMPACT_ATOMS: atom_id res chain seq x y z
N MET A 1 27.17 -0.10 -27.62
CA MET A 1 26.10 0.84 -27.20
C MET A 1 24.82 0.05 -27.06
N PRO A 2 24.12 0.06 -25.91
CA PRO A 2 22.87 -0.69 -25.76
C PRO A 2 21.82 -0.15 -26.75
N LYS A 3 21.13 -1.05 -27.43
CA LYS A 3 20.07 -0.78 -28.42
C LYS A 3 19.02 0.17 -27.82
N SER A 4 18.69 1.21 -28.56
CA SER A 4 17.55 2.09 -28.30
C SER A 4 16.27 1.25 -28.15
N PHE A 5 15.53 1.45 -27.07
CA PHE A 5 14.23 0.83 -26.83
C PHE A 5 13.20 1.43 -27.82
N GLU A 6 13.25 1.04 -29.10
CA GLU A 6 12.36 1.58 -30.15
C GLU A 6 10.87 1.34 -29.87
N ASN A 7 10.54 0.38 -29.00
CA ASN A 7 9.17 0.04 -28.60
C ASN A 7 8.94 0.07 -27.06
N GLY A 8 9.84 0.68 -26.29
CA GLY A 8 9.75 0.71 -24.82
C GLY A 8 9.27 2.05 -24.26
N VAL A 9 8.88 2.07 -22.99
CA VAL A 9 8.61 3.32 -22.27
C VAL A 9 9.94 3.99 -21.94
N SER A 10 10.15 5.21 -22.42
CA SER A 10 11.41 5.95 -22.28
C SER A 10 11.56 6.66 -20.94
N PHE A 11 10.46 7.10 -20.34
CA PHE A 11 10.43 7.67 -19.00
C PHE A 11 9.03 7.58 -18.40
N TYR A 12 8.96 7.64 -17.07
CA TYR A 12 7.72 7.81 -16.33
C TYR A 12 7.75 9.18 -15.64
N THR A 13 6.63 9.89 -15.65
CA THR A 13 6.47 11.10 -14.84
C THR A 13 6.05 10.66 -13.44
N GLU A 14 6.79 11.11 -12.43
CA GLU A 14 6.43 10.88 -11.04
C GLU A 14 5.35 11.86 -10.56
N GLY A 15 4.43 11.37 -9.74
CA GLY A 15 3.42 12.19 -9.07
C GLY A 15 3.11 11.58 -7.71
N THR A 16 3.14 12.40 -6.67
CA THR A 16 2.93 11.96 -5.28
C THR A 16 1.53 12.37 -4.81
N ALA A 17 0.76 11.39 -4.34
CA ALA A 17 -0.53 11.63 -3.69
C ALA A 17 -0.39 11.46 -2.18
N LYS A 18 -0.84 12.45 -1.40
CA LYS A 18 -0.90 12.38 0.06
C LYS A 18 -2.33 12.13 0.49
N ILE A 19 -2.58 10.99 1.14
CA ILE A 19 -3.92 10.56 1.52
C ILE A 19 -3.95 10.35 3.04
N SER A 20 -4.91 10.98 3.70
CA SER A 20 -5.16 10.76 5.13
C SER A 20 -5.94 9.47 5.31
N ILE A 21 -5.42 8.57 6.15
CA ILE A 21 -6.07 7.32 6.53
C ILE A 21 -6.44 7.43 8.00
N PHE A 22 -7.70 7.13 8.32
CA PHE A 22 -8.22 7.19 9.69
C PHE A 22 -8.29 5.78 10.25
N PHE A 23 -7.69 5.60 11.43
CA PHE A 23 -7.73 4.34 12.18
C PHE A 23 -8.64 4.55 13.41
N PRO A 24 -9.62 3.67 13.68
CA PRO A 24 -10.49 3.79 14.83
C PRO A 24 -9.70 3.54 16.12
N GLU A 25 -9.99 4.25 17.22
CA GLU A 25 -9.48 3.93 18.57
C GLU A 25 -7.96 3.70 18.70
N ASN A 26 -7.13 4.38 17.89
CA ASN A 26 -5.68 4.14 17.78
C ASN A 26 -5.30 2.71 17.35
N ASP A 27 -6.25 1.97 16.80
CA ASP A 27 -6.10 0.61 16.34
C ASP A 27 -5.56 0.59 14.91
N VAL A 28 -4.24 0.70 14.78
CA VAL A 28 -3.56 0.80 13.50
C VAL A 28 -3.39 -0.58 12.87
N ARG A 29 -4.42 -1.03 12.17
CA ARG A 29 -4.41 -2.32 11.45
C ARG A 29 -4.70 -2.18 9.97
N CYS A 30 -4.11 -3.07 9.18
CA CYS A 30 -4.32 -3.11 7.72
C CYS A 30 -5.80 -3.31 7.35
N ILE A 31 -6.60 -3.98 8.19
CA ILE A 31 -8.04 -4.16 7.96
C ILE A 31 -8.81 -2.83 7.87
N TRP A 32 -8.34 -1.78 8.56
CA TRP A 32 -8.95 -0.44 8.53
C TRP A 32 -8.43 0.41 7.37
N CYS A 33 -7.35 -0.02 6.72
CA CYS A 33 -6.77 0.71 5.60
C CYS A 33 -7.65 0.55 4.36
N PRO A 34 -8.11 1.65 3.71
CA PRO A 34 -8.98 1.57 2.53
C PRO A 34 -8.30 0.90 1.31
N PHE A 35 -6.97 0.79 1.34
CA PHE A 35 -6.15 0.15 0.31
C PHE A 35 -5.97 -1.35 0.51
N CYS A 36 -6.33 -1.88 1.69
CA CYS A 36 -6.35 -3.31 1.94
C CYS A 36 -7.69 -3.87 1.47
N ARG A 37 -7.69 -4.66 0.40
CA ARG A 37 -8.90 -5.29 -0.14
C ARG A 37 -8.77 -6.80 -0.05
N SER A 38 -9.86 -7.48 0.30
CA SER A 38 -9.95 -8.92 0.18
C SER A 38 -10.22 -9.28 -1.29
N GLU A 39 -9.40 -10.14 -1.86
CA GLU A 39 -9.81 -10.95 -3.01
C GLU A 39 -10.75 -12.04 -2.50
N SER A 40 -12.04 -11.77 -2.63
CA SER A 40 -13.14 -12.59 -2.13
C SER A 40 -13.11 -14.03 -2.63
N GLU A 41 -12.49 -14.29 -3.79
CA GLU A 41 -12.42 -15.63 -4.38
C GLU A 41 -11.33 -16.52 -3.77
N LEU A 42 -10.27 -15.92 -3.21
CA LEU A 42 -9.10 -16.66 -2.69
C LEU A 42 -8.90 -16.48 -1.18
N GLY A 43 -9.73 -15.66 -0.53
CA GLY A 43 -9.61 -15.36 0.91
C GLY A 43 -8.31 -14.62 1.27
N ARG A 44 -7.66 -13.99 0.28
CA ARG A 44 -6.39 -13.28 0.45
C ARG A 44 -6.63 -11.79 0.53
N PHE A 45 -5.84 -11.10 1.34
CA PHE A 45 -5.85 -9.66 1.40
C PHE A 45 -4.70 -9.10 0.58
N TRP A 46 -4.93 -7.99 -0.12
CA TRP A 46 -3.92 -7.34 -0.93
C TRP A 46 -3.89 -5.84 -0.64
N CYS A 47 -2.69 -5.30 -0.46
CA CYS A 47 -2.47 -3.87 -0.33
C CYS A 47 -2.29 -3.26 -1.73
N ARG A 48 -3.22 -2.41 -2.17
CA ARG A 48 -3.13 -1.72 -3.48
C ARG A 48 -2.05 -0.65 -3.55
N LEU A 49 -1.62 -0.12 -2.39
CA LEU A 49 -0.61 0.94 -2.33
C LEU A 49 0.79 0.40 -2.62
N THR A 50 1.11 -0.76 -2.05
CA THR A 50 2.44 -1.37 -2.18
C THR A 50 2.45 -2.58 -3.14
N ASN A 51 1.27 -3.01 -3.62
CA ASN A 51 1.09 -4.22 -4.41
C ASN A 51 1.67 -5.49 -3.75
N HIS A 52 1.57 -5.56 -2.41
CA HIS A 52 1.96 -6.75 -1.65
C HIS A 52 0.75 -7.50 -1.10
N MET A 53 0.88 -8.83 -1.07
CA MET A 53 -0.06 -9.71 -0.36
C MET A 53 0.03 -9.47 1.14
N VAL A 54 -1.11 -9.31 1.78
CA VAL A 54 -1.26 -9.21 3.24
C VAL A 54 -1.72 -10.57 3.75
N TYR A 55 -0.82 -11.28 4.45
CA TYR A 55 -1.12 -12.59 5.03
C TYR A 55 -2.15 -12.52 6.17
N ASN A 56 -2.07 -11.48 7.00
CA ASN A 56 -3.01 -11.25 8.09
C ASN A 56 -3.32 -9.75 8.23
N PRO A 57 -4.54 -9.29 7.88
CA PRO A 57 -4.90 -7.87 7.95
C PRO A 57 -5.16 -7.39 9.39
N ASN A 58 -5.31 -8.32 10.34
CA ASN A 58 -5.59 -8.02 11.75
C ASN A 58 -4.34 -7.85 12.61
N TYR A 59 -3.15 -7.91 12.02
CA TYR A 59 -1.91 -7.68 12.74
C TYR A 59 -1.89 -6.23 13.26
N ALA A 60 -1.48 -6.06 14.53
CA ALA A 60 -1.54 -4.78 15.27
C ALA A 60 -0.57 -3.71 14.75
N GLU A 61 0.29 -4.05 13.80
CA GLU A 61 1.32 -3.19 13.26
C GLU A 61 1.24 -3.14 11.73
N LEU A 62 1.54 -1.96 11.16
CA LEU A 62 1.70 -1.82 9.73
C LEU A 62 2.98 -2.56 9.30
N PRO A 63 2.96 -3.26 8.15
CA PRO A 63 4.16 -3.91 7.66
C PRO A 63 5.27 -2.90 7.38
N GLU A 64 6.54 -3.29 7.54
CA GLU A 64 7.72 -2.42 7.37
C GLU A 64 7.79 -1.74 6.00
N PHE A 65 7.18 -2.34 4.97
CA PHE A 65 7.11 -1.80 3.61
C PHE A 65 5.96 -0.79 3.41
N CYS A 66 5.15 -0.52 4.42
CA CYS A 66 4.02 0.39 4.31
C CYS A 66 4.49 1.86 4.38
N PRO A 67 4.25 2.68 3.35
CA PRO A 67 4.68 4.09 3.34
C PRO A 67 3.77 4.99 4.21
N ILE A 68 2.89 4.42 5.05
CA ILE A 68 2.00 5.20 5.91
C ILE A 68 2.82 5.76 7.07
N THR A 69 3.10 7.06 7.02
CA THR A 69 3.64 7.78 8.17
C THR A 69 2.51 8.05 9.16
N LEU A 70 2.48 7.32 10.28
CA LEU A 70 1.59 7.61 11.39
C LEU A 70 2.02 8.94 12.01
N LYS A 71 1.16 9.96 11.88
CA LYS A 71 1.27 11.16 12.69
C LYS A 71 0.77 10.81 14.09
N LYS A 72 1.67 10.54 15.02
CA LYS A 72 1.33 10.61 16.44
C LYS A 72 1.13 12.09 16.74
N GLU A 73 -0.11 12.49 17.01
CA GLU A 73 -0.38 13.72 17.75
C GLU A 73 -0.01 13.44 19.21
N GLU A 74 0.81 14.34 19.75
CA GLU A 74 1.36 14.35 21.10
C GLU A 74 0.27 14.65 22.15
#